data_AF-A0A0G0JRT5-F1
#
_entry.id   AF-A0A0G0JRT5-F1
#
_cell.length_a   1.000
_cell.length_b   1.000
_cell.length_c   1.000
_cell.angle_alpha   90.00
_cell.angle_beta   90.00
_cell.angle_gamma   90.00
#
_symmetry.space_group_name_H-M   'P 1'
#
loop_
_entity.id
_entity.type
_entity.pdbx_description
1 polymer ?
#
loop_
_entity_poly.entity_id
_entity_poly.type
_entity_poly.pdbx_seq_one_letter_code
_entity_poly.pdbx_strand_id
1 'polypeptide(L)'
;MKKNEFLKEIKNLEEMLREKAGIKNETITFPVLLQQIFNSGQINKQTLDDLEKIWEFRNRVVSPSILNNEIFDEIEILLTSLINYLNQK
;
A
#
# COMPACT_ATOMS: atom_id res chain seq x y z
N MET A 1 7.37 -13.66 -3.14
CA MET A 1 5.95 -13.78 -2.74
C MET A 1 5.05 -14.20 -3.91
N LYS A 2 3.98 -14.96 -3.68
CA LYS A 2 2.97 -15.29 -4.72
C LYS A 2 1.99 -14.12 -4.92
N LYS A 3 1.38 -13.99 -6.12
CA LYS A 3 0.33 -12.99 -6.40
C LYS A 3 -0.75 -12.88 -5.32
N ASN A 4 -1.25 -14.01 -4.82
CA ASN A 4 -2.31 -14.02 -3.80
C ASN A 4 -1.81 -13.53 -2.43
N GLU A 5 -0.56 -13.81 -2.09
CA GLU A 5 0.06 -13.31 -0.86
C GLU A 5 0.26 -11.80 -0.95
N PHE A 6 0.74 -11.30 -2.10
CA PHE A 6 0.89 -9.86 -2.35
C PHE A 6 -0.45 -9.13 -2.19
N LEU A 7 -1.51 -9.62 -2.85
CA LEU A 7 -2.83 -9.00 -2.73
C LEU A 7 -3.37 -9.01 -1.29
N LYS A 8 -3.04 -10.04 -0.51
CA LYS A 8 -3.38 -10.12 0.91
C LYS A 8 -2.60 -9.09 1.73
N GLU A 9 -1.30 -8.95 1.51
CA GLU A 9 -0.47 -7.96 2.20
C GLU A 9 -0.91 -6.53 1.88
N ILE A 10 -1.28 -6.24 0.62
CA ILE A 10 -1.86 -4.93 0.28
C ILE A 10 -3.16 -4.69 1.04
N LYS A 11 -4.05 -5.69 1.08
CA LYS A 11 -5.30 -5.56 1.83
C LYS A 11 -5.05 -5.29 3.33
N ASN A 12 -4.10 -5.99 3.94
CA ASN A 12 -3.71 -5.76 5.34
C ASN A 12 -3.17 -4.34 5.54
N LEU A 13 -2.32 -3.86 4.62
CA LEU A 13 -1.80 -2.50 4.64
C LEU A 13 -2.92 -1.45 4.54
N GLU A 14 -3.90 -1.66 3.67
CA GLU A 14 -5.10 -0.80 3.58
C GLU A 14 -5.86 -0.73 4.91
N GLU A 15 -6.09 -1.88 5.55
CA GLU A 15 -6.78 -1.96 6.84
C GLU A 15 -5.99 -1.24 7.94
N MET A 16 -4.68 -1.47 8.03
CA MET A 16 -3.79 -0.77 8.98
C MET A 16 -3.82 0.75 8.80
N LEU A 17 -3.77 1.22 7.54
CA LEU A 17 -3.83 2.65 7.24
C LEU A 17 -5.19 3.26 7.62
N ARG A 18 -6.29 2.53 7.40
CA ARG A 18 -7.64 2.96 7.83
C ARG A 18 -7.72 3.09 9.35
N GLU A 19 -7.18 2.12 10.08
CA GLU A 19 -7.12 2.15 11.55
C GLU A 19 -6.32 3.35 12.05
N LYS A 20 -5.11 3.57 11.51
CA LYS A 20 -4.26 4.73 11.86
C LYS A 20 -4.91 6.07 11.53
N ALA A 21 -5.67 6.13 10.44
CA ALA A 21 -6.44 7.32 10.06
C ALA A 21 -7.71 7.52 10.91
N GLY A 22 -8.11 6.54 11.74
CA GLY A 22 -9.38 6.55 12.46
C GLY A 22 -10.60 6.42 11.55
N ILE A 23 -10.43 5.89 10.35
CA ILE A 23 -11.48 5.81 9.34
C ILE A 23 -12.13 4.43 9.38
N LYS A 24 -13.34 4.38 9.94
CA LYS A 24 -14.17 3.17 9.96
C LYS A 24 -15.03 2.99 8.72
N ASN A 25 -15.00 3.96 7.80
CA ASN A 25 -15.89 3.98 6.64
C ASN A 25 -15.20 3.33 5.43
N GLU A 26 -15.81 2.25 4.92
CA GLU A 26 -15.31 1.49 3.77
C GLU A 26 -15.43 2.25 2.44
N THR A 27 -16.16 3.37 2.41
CA THR A 27 -16.49 4.10 1.18
C THR A 27 -15.35 4.96 0.61
N ILE A 28 -14.26 5.18 1.34
CA ILE A 28 -13.12 5.95 0.81
C ILE A 28 -12.20 5.08 -0.04
N THR A 29 -11.73 5.66 -1.15
CA THR A 29 -10.75 5.04 -2.03
C THR A 29 -9.35 5.12 -1.42
N PHE A 30 -8.46 4.20 -1.83
CA PHE A 30 -7.09 4.18 -1.31
C PHE A 30 -6.32 5.50 -1.53
N PRO A 31 -6.37 6.16 -2.71
CA PRO A 31 -5.71 7.44 -2.89
C PRO A 31 -6.22 8.54 -1.94
N VAL A 32 -7.53 8.54 -1.65
CA VAL A 32 -8.13 9.50 -0.70
C VAL A 32 -7.65 9.22 0.72
N LEU A 33 -7.58 7.94 1.12
CA LEU A 33 -7.02 7.51 2.41
C LEU A 33 -5.58 8.01 2.57
N LEU A 34 -4.73 7.78 1.57
CA LEU A 34 -3.32 8.21 1.60
C LEU A 34 -3.19 9.71 1.80
N GLN A 35 -3.98 10.51 1.07
CA GLN A 35 -3.93 11.96 1.22
C GLN A 35 -4.42 12.45 2.58
N GLN A 36 -5.38 11.78 3.21
CA GLN A 36 -5.80 12.13 4.57
C GLN A 36 -4.70 11.83 5.60
N ILE A 37 -4.04 10.68 5.48
CA ILE A 37 -2.93 10.30 6.37
C ILE A 37 -1.73 11.24 6.17
N PHE A 38 -1.44 11.63 4.92
CA PHE A 38 -0.39 12.61 4.61
C PHE A 38 -0.74 14.00 5.16
N ASN A 39 -1.95 14.50 4.92
CA ASN A 39 -2.39 15.82 5.38
C ASN A 39 -2.46 15.93 6.92
N SER A 40 -2.68 14.81 7.61
CA SER A 40 -2.61 14.75 9.08
C SER A 40 -1.18 14.64 9.63
N GLY A 41 -0.17 14.54 8.75
CA GLY A 41 1.24 14.48 9.12
C GLY A 41 1.69 13.12 9.67
N GLN A 42 0.85 12.08 9.60
CA GLN A 42 1.19 10.75 10.10
C GLN A 42 2.28 10.08 9.25
N ILE A 43 2.26 10.35 7.93
CA ILE A 43 3.28 9.90 6.98
C ILE A 43 3.96 11.09 6.32
N ASN A 44 5.20 10.90 5.88
CA ASN A 44 5.93 11.90 5.11
C ASN A 44 5.72 11.70 3.59
N LYS A 45 6.27 12.61 2.78
CA LYS A 45 6.14 12.56 1.32
C LYS A 45 6.74 11.28 0.71
N GLN A 46 7.89 10.82 1.21
CA GLN A 46 8.51 9.58 0.73
C GLN A 46 7.60 8.36 0.96
N THR A 47 7.03 8.23 2.16
CA THR A 47 6.09 7.15 2.48
C THR A 47 4.82 7.23 1.64
N LEU A 48 4.32 8.44 1.36
CA LEU A 48 3.20 8.64 0.44
C LEU A 48 3.54 8.13 -0.98
N ASP A 49 4.68 8.54 -1.52
CA ASP A 49 5.10 8.15 -2.88
C ASP A 49 5.29 6.64 -3.01
N ASP A 50 5.82 5.99 -1.97
CA ASP A 50 6.00 4.53 -1.96
C ASP A 50 4.65 3.78 -1.85
N LEU A 51 3.69 4.31 -1.08
CA LEU A 51 2.33 3.78 -1.00
C LEU A 51 1.59 3.91 -2.34
N GLU A 52 1.77 5.02 -3.06
CA GLU A 52 1.19 5.22 -4.38
C GLU A 52 1.76 4.23 -5.41
N LYS A 53 3.08 4.01 -5.42
CA LYS A 53 3.73 3.01 -6.29
C LYS A 53 3.17 1.61 -6.05
N ILE A 54 3.03 1.22 -4.78
CA ILE A 54 2.47 -0.07 -4.39
C ILE A 54 1.03 -0.22 -4.90
N TRP A 55 0.21 0.83 -4.76
CA TRP A 55 -1.18 0.84 -5.23
C TRP A 55 -1.29 0.73 -6.75
N GLU A 56 -0.49 1.49 -7.48
CA GLU A 56 -0.42 1.38 -8.93
C GLU A 56 -0.01 -0.02 -9.37
N PHE A 57 0.99 -0.61 -8.71
CA PHE A 57 1.43 -1.97 -8.99
C PHE A 57 0.31 -2.98 -8.72
N ARG A 58 -0.43 -2.86 -7.62
CA ARG A 58 -1.60 -3.70 -7.34
C ARG A 58 -2.62 -3.64 -8.46
N ASN A 59 -2.90 -2.46 -9.01
CA ASN A 59 -3.82 -2.31 -10.14
C ASN A 59 -3.30 -2.95 -11.43
N ARG A 60 -1.97 -3.02 -11.61
CA ARG A 60 -1.33 -3.75 -12.72
C ARG A 60 -1.38 -5.26 -12.51
N VAL A 61 -1.11 -5.75 -11.30
CA VAL A 61 -1.11 -7.19 -10.94
C VAL A 61 -2.51 -7.82 -11.07
N VAL A 62 -3.57 -7.08 -10.73
CA VAL A 62 -4.95 -7.56 -10.93
C VAL A 62 -5.34 -7.61 -12.40
N SER A 63 -4.66 -6.85 -13.28
CA SER A 63 -4.81 -6.98 -14.73
C SER A 63 -4.07 -8.23 -15.24
N PRO A 64 -4.69 -9.10 -16.05
CA PRO A 64 -4.06 -10.35 -16.52
C PRO A 64 -2.78 -10.18 -17.37
N SER A 65 -2.48 -8.96 -17.80
CA SER A 65 -1.62 -8.70 -18.95
C SER A 65 -0.15 -8.44 -18.61
N ILE A 66 0.19 -8.14 -17.34
CA ILE A 66 1.54 -7.67 -16.98
C ILE A 66 1.95 -8.23 -15.63
N LEU A 67 2.64 -9.38 -15.65
CA LEU A 67 3.43 -9.86 -14.53
C LEU A 67 4.80 -10.24 -15.06
N ASN A 68 5.72 -9.28 -15.05
CA ASN A 68 7.13 -9.58 -15.22
C ASN A 68 7.71 -9.82 -13.82
N ASN A 69 8.32 -10.97 -13.58
CA ASN A 69 8.72 -11.43 -12.24
C ASN A 69 9.71 -10.45 -11.56
N GLU A 70 10.55 -9.74 -12.33
CA GLU A 70 11.55 -8.80 -11.80
C GLU A 70 10.93 -7.60 -11.06
N ILE A 71 9.80 -7.07 -11.55
CA ILE A 71 9.12 -5.93 -10.89
C ILE A 71 8.42 -6.39 -9.59
N PHE A 72 8.14 -7.69 -9.48
CA PHE A 72 7.47 -8.25 -8.31
C PHE A 72 8.36 -8.26 -7.07
N ASP A 73 9.64 -8.58 -7.24
CA ASP A 73 10.61 -8.65 -6.14
C ASP A 73 10.92 -7.27 -5.55
N GLU A 74 11.07 -6.23 -6.39
CA GLU A 74 11.28 -4.85 -5.94
C GLU A 74 10.10 -4.33 -5.12
N ILE A 75 8.87 -4.61 -5.59
CA ILE A 75 7.65 -4.18 -4.90
C ILE A 75 7.43 -4.96 -3.61
N GLU A 76 7.82 -6.24 -3.55
CA GLU A 76 7.79 -7.04 -2.33
C GLU A 76 8.72 -6.47 -1.24
N ILE A 77 9.95 -6.10 -1.61
CA ILE A 77 10.90 -5.47 -0.69
C ILE A 77 10.36 -4.13 -0.20
N LEU A 78 9.81 -3.32 -1.10
CA LEU A 78 9.22 -2.03 -0.77
C LEU A 78 8.04 -2.18 0.19
N LEU A 79 7.11 -3.09 -0.11
CA LEU A 79 5.93 -3.36 0.71
C LEU A 79 6.33 -3.81 2.12
N THR A 80 7.25 -4.76 2.23
CA THR A 80 7.73 -5.27 3.52
C THR A 80 8.41 -4.17 4.33
N SER A 81 9.27 -3.37 3.69
CA SER A 81 9.96 -2.25 4.33
C SER A 81 8.97 -1.21 4.85
N LEU A 82 7.92 -0.94 4.08
CA LEU A 82 6.91 0.06 4.41
C LEU A 82 5.99 -0.40 5.54
N ILE A 83 5.56 -1.67 5.54
CA ILE A 83 4.80 -2.26 6.67
C ILE A 83 5.63 -2.18 7.96
N ASN A 84 6.91 -2.54 7.90
CA ASN A 84 7.80 -2.45 9.06
C ASN A 84 7.95 -1.01 9.57
N TYR A 85 8.14 -0.05 8.68
CA TYR A 85 8.21 1.37 9.02
C TYR A 85 6.93 1.87 9.70
N LEU A 86 5.77 1.51 9.15
CA LEU A 86 4.47 1.93 9.69
C LEU A 86 4.14 1.29 11.05
N ASN A 87 4.64 0.08 11.31
CA ASN A 87 4.46 -0.61 12.60
C ASN A 87 5.36 -0.06 13.72
N GLN A 88 6.49 0.56 13.38
CA GLN A 88 7.39 1.18 14.35
C GLN A 88 6.95 2.58 14.79
N LYS A 89 5.95 3.16 14.13
CA LYS A 89 5.34 4.45 14.44
C LYS A 89 3.99 4.30 15.11
#